data_AF-A0A0Q8WMH0-F1
#
_entry.id   AF-A0A0Q8WMH0-F1
#
_cell.length_a   1.000
_cell.length_b   1.000
_cell.length_c   1.000
_cell.angle_alpha   90.00
_cell.angle_beta   90.00
_cell.angle_gamma   90.00
#
_symmetry.space_group_name_H-M   'P 1'
#
loop_
_entity.id
_entity.type
_entity.pdbx_description
1 polymer ?
#
loop_
_entity_poly.entity_id
_entity_poly.type
_entity_poly.pdbx_seq_one_letter_code
_entity_poly.pdbx_strand_id
1 'polypeptide(L)'
;MPRTDSTLRLLALAALSAAPGLACALCQPLAASAQRETLVADVRVDETNTLLGVDGTRIRSWLPQVSVETGARAVPFIWAEHVDWRVYAAPPDARIGVTLLRFERGAGGGRHLCGIAQYSPAVVSELRASPDAALPPPDAETRFYYDDADRLTGYALRSRAWNGRPNPDVRHCLRYDEHGWLSELGAGDCGGTPAPQVRYVHDAGGRLLRTITYGLGREQAIEVVVHDSLGKPAQRYQRLQREDADGRPVTALPYRIVPTDHPVLVLSGPDWKAPSLDSYHYDWAIVQPKGGSGVYDAKRDPSSVLAKGNSGNGGQFALSVAQRKRVWDAAGRAPGGVQWLWAPGQILTLLRAMPDPAWAACADPANRAASACPVP
;
A
#
# COMPACT_ATOMS: atom_id res chain seq x y z
N MET A 1 18.42 59.54 8.08
CA MET A 1 18.71 58.09 8.08
C MET A 1 17.91 57.44 9.19
N PRO A 2 16.81 56.71 8.90
CA PRO A 2 16.08 56.02 9.95
C PRO A 2 16.78 54.69 10.27
N ARG A 3 17.05 54.47 11.55
CA ARG A 3 17.49 53.19 12.11
C ARG A 3 16.27 52.27 12.17
N THR A 4 16.18 51.30 11.28
CA THR A 4 15.20 50.21 11.37
C THR A 4 15.73 49.11 12.28
N ASP A 5 15.38 49.26 13.56
CA ASP A 5 15.02 48.24 14.55
C ASP A 5 15.49 46.79 14.36
N SER A 6 16.55 46.46 15.09
CA SER A 6 17.05 45.10 15.37
C SER A 6 15.99 44.18 16.02
N THR A 7 14.89 44.74 16.53
CA THR A 7 13.76 44.01 17.13
C THR A 7 12.90 43.29 16.08
N LEU A 8 12.81 43.80 14.85
CA LEU A 8 12.11 43.12 13.75
C LEU A 8 12.84 41.86 13.26
N ARG A 9 14.18 41.81 13.37
CA ARG A 9 14.97 40.62 13.03
C ARG A 9 14.84 39.49 14.05
N LEU A 10 14.68 39.83 15.34
CA LEU A 10 14.49 38.83 16.41
C LEU A 10 13.08 38.23 16.40
N LEU A 11 12.07 39.00 16.00
CA LEU A 11 10.70 38.48 15.82
C LEU A 11 10.54 37.57 14.59
N ALA A 12 11.34 37.77 13.54
CA ALA A 12 11.37 36.87 12.38
C ALA A 12 12.00 35.49 12.68
N LEU A 13 12.93 35.42 13.65
CA LEU A 13 13.55 34.16 14.08
C LEU A 13 12.67 33.37 15.06
N ALA A 14 11.86 34.03 15.89
CA ALA A 14 10.93 33.36 16.80
C ALA A 14 9.65 32.83 16.12
N ALA A 15 9.28 33.40 14.96
CA ALA A 15 8.11 32.94 14.19
C ALA A 15 8.35 31.63 13.42
N LEU A 16 9.62 31.22 13.20
CA LEU A 16 9.94 29.91 12.63
C LEU A 16 9.93 28.76 13.65
N SER A 17 9.90 29.06 14.94
CA SER A 17 9.91 28.07 16.03
C SER A 17 8.52 27.64 16.52
N ALA A 18 7.43 28.15 15.92
CA ALA A 18 6.05 27.86 16.34
C ALA A 18 5.20 27.16 15.27
N ALA A 19 5.83 26.51 14.29
CA ALA A 19 5.17 25.54 13.43
C ALA A 19 5.61 24.12 13.85
N PRO A 20 4.87 23.43 14.74
CA PRO A 20 5.08 22.01 14.95
C PRO A 20 4.61 21.31 13.67
N GLY A 21 5.54 20.90 12.80
CA GLY A 21 5.18 20.23 11.54
C GLY A 21 6.22 20.20 10.44
N LEU A 22 7.33 20.94 10.57
CA LEU A 22 8.49 20.81 9.66
C LEU A 22 9.76 20.71 10.50
N ALA A 23 9.98 19.53 11.10
CA ALA A 23 11.31 19.20 11.61
C ALA A 23 12.26 19.13 10.40
N CYS A 24 13.03 20.20 10.21
CA CYS A 24 14.13 20.31 9.27
C CYS A 24 15.43 20.06 10.03
N ALA A 25 15.74 18.81 10.38
CA ALA A 25 17.05 18.53 10.99
C ALA A 25 18.10 18.06 10.00
N LEU A 26 17.73 17.20 9.03
CA LEU A 26 18.75 16.52 8.24
C LEU A 26 18.99 17.08 6.84
N CYS A 27 17.94 17.44 6.11
CA CYS A 27 18.07 17.92 4.73
C CYS A 27 18.09 19.45 4.70
N GLN A 28 19.29 20.02 4.76
CA GLN A 28 19.48 21.46 4.84
C GLN A 28 19.08 22.16 3.52
N PRO A 29 18.66 23.44 3.57
CA PRO A 29 18.47 24.23 2.35
C PRO A 29 19.75 24.22 1.50
N LEU A 30 19.58 24.15 0.17
CA LEU A 30 20.67 23.97 -0.82
C LEU A 30 21.90 24.90 -0.65
N ALA A 31 21.72 26.06 -0.03
CA ALA A 31 22.76 27.07 0.19
C ALA A 31 23.60 26.87 1.48
N ALA A 32 23.29 25.88 2.33
CA ALA A 32 23.71 25.89 3.73
C ALA A 32 24.72 24.80 4.15
N SER A 33 25.11 23.84 3.31
CA SER A 33 25.91 22.68 3.78
C SER A 33 27.15 22.34 2.95
N ALA A 34 28.27 22.16 3.64
CA ALA A 34 29.50 21.56 3.11
C ALA A 34 29.50 20.01 3.17
N GLN A 35 28.50 19.39 3.79
CA GLN A 35 28.38 17.93 3.94
C GLN A 35 27.47 17.28 2.89
N ARG A 36 27.11 18.04 1.86
CA ARG A 36 26.23 17.62 0.79
C ARG A 36 27.00 16.88 -0.30
N GLU A 37 26.47 15.73 -0.68
CA GLU A 37 26.93 14.93 -1.80
C GLU A 37 25.86 14.96 -2.90
N THR A 38 26.26 15.13 -4.17
CA THR A 38 25.34 15.01 -5.32
C THR A 38 25.87 13.96 -6.26
N LEU A 39 25.07 12.93 -6.52
CA LEU A 39 25.34 11.93 -7.55
C LEU A 39 24.58 12.27 -8.83
N VAL A 40 25.27 12.14 -9.96
CA VAL A 40 24.75 12.41 -11.29
C VAL A 40 24.64 11.09 -12.03
N ALA A 41 23.44 10.74 -12.49
CA ALA A 41 23.17 9.46 -13.13
C ALA A 41 22.47 9.64 -14.49
N ASP A 42 22.89 8.81 -15.45
CA ASP A 42 22.33 8.75 -16.80
C ASP A 42 21.31 7.60 -16.96
N VAL A 43 20.54 7.35 -15.89
CA VAL A 43 19.40 6.45 -15.90
C VAL A 43 18.17 7.16 -15.36
N ARG A 44 17.03 6.96 -16.02
CA ARG A 44 15.75 7.47 -15.50
C ARG A 44 15.24 6.55 -14.41
N VAL A 45 14.77 7.14 -13.32
CA VAL A 45 14.11 6.41 -12.23
C VAL A 45 12.60 6.27 -12.43
N ASP A 46 12.10 6.49 -13.64
CA ASP A 46 10.68 6.36 -13.97
C ASP A 46 10.32 5.04 -14.66
N GLU A 47 9.04 4.71 -14.50
CA GLU A 47 8.07 3.76 -15.10
C GLU A 47 8.49 2.43 -15.74
N THR A 48 9.75 2.14 -16.06
CA THR A 48 10.11 0.86 -16.73
C THR A 48 11.46 0.26 -16.35
N ASN A 49 12.32 0.98 -15.60
CA ASN A 49 13.67 0.50 -15.35
C ASN A 49 13.76 -0.46 -14.15
N THR A 50 14.56 -1.50 -14.33
CA THR A 50 15.05 -2.36 -13.24
C THR A 50 16.52 -2.04 -13.02
N LEU A 51 16.84 -1.52 -11.85
CA LEU A 51 18.17 -1.08 -11.44
C LEU A 51 18.88 -2.18 -10.65
N LEU A 52 20.21 -2.20 -10.71
CA LEU A 52 21.05 -3.10 -9.94
C LEU A 52 21.17 -2.59 -8.50
N GLY A 53 20.87 -3.46 -7.54
CA GLY A 53 21.11 -3.21 -6.12
C GLY A 53 22.58 -3.38 -5.74
N VAL A 54 23.01 -2.73 -4.65
CA VAL A 54 24.37 -2.88 -4.09
C VAL A 54 24.70 -4.31 -3.67
N ASP A 55 23.69 -5.12 -3.42
CA ASP A 55 23.74 -6.54 -3.06
C ASP A 55 23.53 -7.47 -4.28
N GLY A 56 23.46 -6.92 -5.49
CA GLY A 56 23.20 -7.65 -6.72
C GLY A 56 21.72 -7.94 -6.99
N THR A 57 20.80 -7.44 -6.17
CA THR A 57 19.35 -7.59 -6.40
C THR A 57 18.85 -6.73 -7.57
N ARG A 58 17.60 -6.98 -7.99
CA ARG A 58 16.89 -6.22 -9.03
C ARG A 58 15.86 -5.30 -8.38
N ILE A 59 16.09 -3.99 -8.46
CA ILE A 59 15.24 -2.97 -7.87
C ILE A 59 14.39 -2.31 -8.94
N ARG A 60 13.06 -2.32 -8.77
CA ARG A 60 12.10 -1.73 -9.73
C ARG A 60 11.94 -0.24 -9.42
N SER A 61 12.30 0.64 -10.34
CA SER A 61 12.28 2.09 -10.10
C SER A 61 10.86 2.70 -10.08
N TRP A 62 9.86 1.97 -10.58
CA TRP A 62 8.45 2.39 -10.62
C TRP A 62 7.67 2.07 -9.34
N LEU A 63 8.33 1.53 -8.30
CA LEU A 63 7.72 1.34 -6.99
C LEU A 63 7.60 2.68 -6.26
N PRO A 64 6.66 2.82 -5.29
CA PRO A 64 6.63 3.96 -4.40
C PRO A 64 8.03 4.26 -3.81
N GLN A 65 8.38 5.54 -3.70
CA GLN A 65 9.73 5.99 -3.30
C GLN A 65 10.16 5.44 -1.94
N VAL A 66 9.19 5.24 -1.05
CA VAL A 66 9.37 4.58 0.23
C VAL A 66 8.58 3.29 0.24
N SER A 67 9.25 2.21 0.60
CA SER A 67 8.64 0.91 0.86
C SER A 67 8.77 0.57 2.34
N VAL A 68 7.98 -0.38 2.81
CA VAL A 68 8.05 -0.87 4.19
C VAL A 68 8.36 -2.35 4.16
N GLU A 69 9.50 -2.71 4.74
CA GLU A 69 9.84 -4.10 4.97
C GLU A 69 9.01 -4.60 6.15
N THR A 70 8.27 -5.69 5.91
CA THR A 70 7.47 -6.36 6.94
C THR A 70 8.19 -7.65 7.32
N GLY A 71 8.80 -7.67 8.50
CA GLY A 71 9.44 -8.83 9.11
C GLY A 71 9.06 -8.87 10.59
N ALA A 72 10.03 -9.14 11.46
CA ALA A 72 9.80 -9.03 12.91
C ALA A 72 9.20 -7.66 13.27
N ARG A 73 9.58 -6.59 12.56
CA ARG A 73 9.04 -5.23 12.69
C ARG A 73 8.70 -4.65 11.32
N ALA A 74 7.94 -3.56 11.31
CA ALA A 74 7.72 -2.76 10.11
C ALA A 74 8.78 -1.66 10.07
N VAL A 75 9.60 -1.65 9.02
CA VAL A 75 10.71 -0.69 8.87
C VAL A 75 10.62 -0.01 7.51
N PRO A 76 10.50 1.33 7.45
CA PRO A 76 10.49 2.01 6.18
C PRO A 76 11.91 2.12 5.61
N PHE A 77 12.01 1.99 4.29
CA PHE A 77 13.27 2.19 3.57
C PHE A 77 13.01 2.89 2.23
N ILE A 78 14.03 3.61 1.75
CA ILE A 78 14.02 4.24 0.44
C ILE A 78 14.75 3.31 -0.52
N TRP A 79 14.06 2.72 -1.49
CA TRP A 79 14.69 1.76 -2.40
C TRP A 79 15.89 2.35 -3.15
N ALA A 80 15.87 3.66 -3.42
CA ALA A 80 16.94 4.36 -4.13
C ALA A 80 18.26 4.39 -3.33
N GLU A 81 18.22 4.21 -2.01
CA GLU A 81 19.43 4.09 -1.18
C GLU A 81 20.11 2.72 -1.35
N HIS A 82 19.39 1.70 -1.84
CA HIS A 82 19.90 0.35 -2.07
C HIS A 82 20.41 0.12 -3.50
N VAL A 83 20.30 1.10 -4.39
CA VAL A 83 20.77 1.02 -5.78
C VAL A 83 22.28 1.23 -5.86
N ASP A 84 22.98 0.41 -6.66
CA ASP A 84 24.38 0.67 -7.01
C ASP A 84 24.48 1.74 -8.10
N TRP A 85 24.47 3.00 -7.67
CA TRP A 85 24.53 4.16 -8.57
C TRP A 85 25.81 4.25 -9.39
N ARG A 86 26.89 3.54 -9.02
CA ARG A 86 28.16 3.55 -9.78
C ARG A 86 27.99 2.97 -11.18
N VAL A 87 27.05 2.04 -11.36
CA VAL A 87 26.71 1.43 -12.65
C VAL A 87 26.08 2.43 -13.60
N TYR A 88 25.42 3.45 -13.06
CA TYR A 88 24.62 4.43 -13.80
C TYR A 88 25.23 5.83 -13.79
N ALA A 89 26.45 5.98 -13.27
CA ALA A 89 27.10 7.26 -13.13
C ALA A 89 27.26 7.94 -14.49
N ALA A 90 26.92 9.23 -14.53
CA ALA A 90 27.27 10.09 -15.66
C ALA A 90 28.81 10.28 -15.73
N PRO A 91 29.35 10.85 -16.82
CA PRO A 91 30.77 11.19 -16.90
C PRO A 91 31.26 11.96 -15.66
N PRO A 92 32.52 11.77 -15.20
CA PRO A 92 33.00 12.31 -13.92
C PRO A 92 32.88 13.85 -13.75
N ASP A 93 32.83 14.58 -14.85
CA ASP A 93 32.70 16.05 -14.92
C ASP A 93 31.26 16.53 -15.23
N ALA A 94 30.31 15.60 -15.39
CA ALA A 94 28.93 15.92 -15.69
C ALA A 94 28.27 16.63 -14.50
N ARG A 95 27.84 17.87 -14.71
CA ARG A 95 27.03 18.65 -13.75
C ARG A 95 25.53 18.31 -13.77
N ILE A 96 25.08 17.59 -14.80
CA ILE A 96 23.69 17.16 -14.98
C ILE A 96 23.62 15.79 -15.66
N GLY A 97 22.63 15.01 -15.23
CA GLY A 97 22.17 13.77 -15.86
C GLY A 97 20.65 13.72 -15.80
N VAL A 98 20.05 12.66 -16.36
CA VAL A 98 18.58 12.50 -16.32
C VAL A 98 18.06 12.29 -14.89
N THR A 99 18.92 11.86 -13.96
CA THR A 99 18.63 11.77 -12.53
C THR A 99 19.78 12.40 -11.72
N LEU A 100 19.43 13.24 -10.75
CA LEU A 100 20.33 13.75 -9.72
C LEU A 100 19.87 13.26 -8.35
N LEU A 101 20.77 12.65 -7.57
CA LEU A 101 20.50 12.26 -6.19
C LEU A 101 21.28 13.15 -5.23
N ARG A 102 20.61 13.64 -4.19
CA ARG A 102 21.21 14.49 -3.16
C ARG A 102 21.24 13.76 -1.85
N PHE A 103 22.44 13.58 -1.30
CA PHE A 103 22.65 12.97 0.00
C PHE A 103 23.23 13.97 0.98
N GLU A 104 22.84 13.84 2.24
CA GLU A 104 23.41 14.58 3.37
C GLU A 104 23.76 13.60 4.49
N ARG A 105 24.62 14.03 5.41
CA ARG A 105 24.97 13.25 6.59
C ARG A 105 24.18 13.71 7.80
N GLY A 106 23.57 12.75 8.51
CA GLY A 106 22.87 13.00 9.77
C GLY A 106 23.83 13.29 10.92
N ALA A 107 23.29 13.63 12.09
CA ALA A 107 24.08 13.89 13.29
C ALA A 107 24.89 12.65 13.72
N GLY A 108 24.38 11.44 13.45
CA GLY A 108 25.09 10.18 13.66
C GLY A 108 26.14 9.84 12.59
N GLY A 109 26.34 10.71 11.59
CA GLY A 109 27.28 10.48 10.47
C GLY A 109 26.75 9.55 9.37
N GLY A 110 25.53 9.00 9.54
CA GLY A 110 24.83 8.20 8.53
C GLY A 110 24.53 9.02 7.28
N ARG A 111 24.60 8.40 6.10
CA ARG A 111 24.29 9.02 4.81
C ARG A 111 22.81 8.80 4.48
N HIS A 112 22.09 9.87 4.20
CA HIS A 112 20.65 9.81 3.90
C HIS A 112 20.32 10.52 2.59
N LEU A 113 19.39 9.95 1.82
CA LEU A 113 18.90 10.56 0.60
C LEU A 113 17.89 11.66 0.93
N CYS A 114 18.21 12.89 0.56
CA CYS A 114 17.39 14.07 0.79
C CYS A 114 16.51 14.42 -0.42
N GLY A 115 16.93 14.05 -1.62
CA GLY A 115 16.06 14.18 -2.78
C GLY A 115 16.58 13.57 -4.06
N ILE A 116 15.64 13.35 -4.98
CA ILE A 116 15.88 12.83 -6.33
C ILE A 116 15.26 13.83 -7.30
N ALA A 117 16.06 14.43 -8.16
CA ALA A 117 15.59 15.33 -9.20
C ALA A 117 15.71 14.66 -10.57
N GLN A 118 14.67 14.78 -11.39
CA GLN A 118 14.60 14.18 -12.73
C GLN A 118 14.55 15.27 -13.80
N TYR A 119 15.31 15.04 -14.87
CA TYR A 119 15.40 15.92 -16.02
C TYR A 119 15.15 15.15 -17.30
N SER A 120 14.43 15.77 -18.24
CA SER A 120 14.22 15.21 -19.57
C SER A 120 15.54 15.11 -20.34
N PRO A 121 15.70 14.10 -21.21
CA PRO A 121 16.92 13.95 -22.02
C PRO A 121 17.27 15.18 -22.85
N ALA A 122 16.26 15.94 -23.32
CA ALA A 122 16.45 17.16 -24.08
C ALA A 122 17.15 18.25 -23.25
N VAL A 123 16.68 18.51 -22.02
CA VAL A 123 17.29 19.47 -21.09
C VAL A 123 18.72 19.07 -20.73
N VAL A 124 18.95 17.77 -20.52
CA VAL A 124 20.30 17.24 -20.23
C VAL A 124 21.24 17.50 -21.41
N SER A 125 20.81 17.23 -22.64
CA SER A 125 21.61 17.45 -23.85
C SER A 125 21.94 18.93 -24.06
N GLU A 126 20.96 19.82 -23.87
CA GLU A 126 21.14 21.27 -24.01
C GLU A 126 22.16 21.83 -23.00
N LEU A 127 22.04 21.43 -21.72
CA LEU A 127 22.95 21.91 -20.67
C LEU A 127 24.35 21.30 -20.77
N ARG A 128 24.50 20.09 -21.30
CA ARG A 128 25.84 19.54 -21.60
C ARG A 128 26.54 20.31 -22.71
N ALA A 129 25.78 20.85 -23.67
CA ALA A 129 26.32 21.71 -24.73
C ALA A 129 26.60 23.15 -24.27
N SER A 130 25.99 23.59 -23.16
CA SER A 130 26.11 24.94 -22.61
C SER A 130 26.62 24.90 -21.17
N PRO A 131 27.94 24.66 -20.94
CA PRO A 131 28.46 24.38 -19.61
C PRO A 131 28.19 25.50 -18.60
N ASP A 132 28.22 26.77 -19.01
CA ASP A 132 28.06 27.90 -18.09
C ASP A 132 26.59 28.22 -17.75
N ALA A 133 25.64 27.50 -18.33
CA ALA A 133 24.22 27.70 -18.06
C ALA A 133 23.82 27.21 -16.66
N ALA A 134 22.96 27.98 -15.99
CA ALA A 134 22.39 27.60 -14.71
C ALA A 134 21.45 26.39 -14.87
N LEU A 135 21.43 25.49 -13.88
CA LEU A 135 20.50 24.36 -13.89
C LEU A 135 19.06 24.86 -13.78
N PRO A 136 18.16 24.46 -14.69
CA PRO A 136 16.75 24.77 -14.55
C PRO A 136 16.15 23.97 -13.39
N PRO A 137 14.94 24.34 -12.94
CA PRO A 137 14.16 23.48 -12.06
C PRO A 137 13.92 22.11 -12.72
N PRO A 138 13.94 21.01 -11.95
CA PRO A 138 13.68 19.67 -12.50
C PRO A 138 12.23 19.50 -12.92
N ASP A 139 11.99 18.55 -13.82
CA ASP A 139 10.66 18.16 -14.31
C ASP A 139 9.86 17.47 -13.20
N ALA A 140 10.55 16.64 -12.41
CA ALA A 140 10.03 16.04 -11.19
C ALA A 140 11.10 16.01 -10.10
N GLU A 141 10.68 16.15 -8.83
CA GLU A 141 11.55 16.07 -7.67
C GLU A 141 10.87 15.28 -6.55
N THR A 142 11.52 14.25 -6.03
CA THR A 142 11.18 13.64 -4.75
C THR A 142 12.00 14.31 -3.65
N ARG A 143 11.37 14.75 -2.57
CA ARG A 143 12.05 15.25 -1.37
C ARG A 143 11.70 14.37 -0.18
N PHE A 144 12.71 13.95 0.58
CA PHE A 144 12.52 13.16 1.78
C PHE A 144 12.64 14.04 3.03
N TYR A 145 11.93 13.67 4.09
CA TYR A 145 11.89 14.39 5.35
C TYR A 145 12.30 13.46 6.49
N TYR A 146 13.10 14.00 7.41
CA TYR A 146 13.63 13.26 8.54
C TYR A 146 13.41 14.05 9.84
N ASP A 147 13.22 13.35 10.95
CA ASP A 147 13.21 13.98 12.28
C ASP A 147 14.63 14.18 12.84
N ASP A 148 14.71 14.77 14.04
CA ASP A 148 15.97 15.05 14.75
C ASP A 148 16.72 13.77 15.18
N ALA A 149 16.09 12.60 15.07
CA ALA A 149 16.67 11.30 15.34
C ALA A 149 17.07 10.56 14.04
N ASP A 150 17.21 11.30 12.93
CA ASP A 150 17.55 10.80 11.59
C ASP A 150 16.53 9.77 11.04
N ARG A 151 15.29 9.72 11.56
CA ARG A 151 14.24 8.80 11.09
C ARG A 151 13.42 9.42 9.97
N LEU A 152 13.11 8.62 8.95
CA LEU A 152 12.28 9.05 7.83
C LEU A 152 10.84 9.34 8.30
N THR A 153 10.37 10.58 8.14
CA THR A 153 9.03 11.03 8.54
C THR A 153 8.10 11.28 7.36
N GLY A 154 8.62 11.30 6.13
CA GLY A 154 7.79 11.53 4.97
C GLY A 154 8.58 11.72 3.68
N TYR A 155 7.82 11.90 2.59
CA TYR A 155 8.35 12.40 1.34
C TYR A 155 7.30 13.18 0.55
N ALA A 156 7.75 14.09 -0.31
CA ALA A 156 6.92 14.84 -1.25
C ALA A 156 7.37 14.55 -2.68
N LEU A 157 6.41 14.21 -3.53
CA LEU A 157 6.57 14.16 -4.97
C LEU A 157 6.13 15.50 -5.55
N ARG A 158 7.05 16.16 -6.24
CA ARG A 158 6.85 17.43 -6.91
C ARG A 158 6.98 17.20 -8.40
N SER A 159 6.10 17.80 -9.18
CA SER A 159 6.16 17.72 -10.63
C SER A 159 5.81 19.06 -11.26
N ARG A 160 6.14 19.22 -12.53
CA ARG A 160 5.76 20.37 -13.33
C ARG A 160 4.88 19.96 -14.48
N ALA A 161 3.94 20.83 -14.84
CA ALA A 161 3.20 20.73 -16.08
C ALA A 161 4.13 21.03 -17.27
N TRP A 162 3.69 20.69 -18.47
CA TRP A 162 4.44 20.90 -19.73
C TRP A 162 4.87 22.37 -19.96
N ASN A 163 4.17 23.33 -19.35
CA ASN A 163 4.48 24.77 -19.43
C ASN A 163 5.38 25.26 -18.29
N GLY A 164 6.00 24.35 -17.52
CA GLY A 164 6.92 24.66 -16.42
C GLY A 164 6.26 25.06 -15.10
N ARG A 165 4.93 25.22 -15.04
CA ARG A 165 4.21 25.53 -13.80
C ARG A 165 4.25 24.34 -12.83
N PRO A 166 4.48 24.57 -11.53
CA PRO A 166 4.45 23.49 -10.54
C PRO A 166 3.03 22.93 -10.39
N ASN A 167 2.92 21.60 -10.37
CA ASN A 167 1.71 20.90 -9.93
C ASN A 167 1.64 20.88 -8.39
N PRO A 168 0.45 20.63 -7.81
CA PRO A 168 0.34 20.38 -6.37
C PRO A 168 1.25 19.23 -5.92
N ASP A 169 1.97 19.43 -4.81
CA ASP A 169 2.79 18.39 -4.19
C ASP A 169 1.92 17.20 -3.77
N VAL A 170 2.36 15.97 -4.07
CA VAL A 170 1.80 14.75 -3.50
C VAL A 170 2.66 14.33 -2.32
N ARG A 171 2.09 14.36 -1.12
CA ARG A 171 2.83 14.09 0.13
C ARG A 171 2.42 12.78 0.76
N HIS A 172 3.42 12.08 1.28
CA HIS A 172 3.27 10.86 2.06
C HIS A 172 4.00 11.01 3.39
N CYS A 173 3.38 10.56 4.46
CA CYS A 173 3.81 10.80 5.83
C CYS A 173 3.98 9.46 6.54
N LEU A 174 5.06 9.34 7.29
CA LEU A 174 5.35 8.21 8.15
C LEU A 174 5.21 8.66 9.60
N ARG A 175 4.43 7.92 10.37
CA ARG A 175 4.24 8.17 11.80
C ARG A 175 4.74 6.99 12.61
N TYR A 176 5.23 7.32 13.80
CA TYR A 176 5.74 6.35 14.75
C TYR A 176 4.89 6.41 16.01
N ASP A 177 4.72 5.28 16.68
CA ASP A 177 4.07 5.25 18.00
C ASP A 177 5.03 5.71 19.10
N GLU A 178 4.54 5.70 20.35
CA GLU A 178 5.30 6.12 21.53
C GLU A 178 6.57 5.28 21.80
N HIS A 179 6.64 4.06 21.24
CA HIS A 179 7.81 3.18 21.33
C HIS A 179 8.79 3.40 20.16
N GLY A 180 8.46 4.31 19.24
CA GLY A 180 9.24 4.59 18.04
C GLY A 180 9.06 3.58 16.92
N TRP A 181 8.03 2.74 16.96
CA TRP A 181 7.73 1.80 15.86
C TRP A 181 6.87 2.46 14.81
N LEU A 182 7.14 2.19 13.53
CA LEU A 182 6.34 2.71 12.43
C LEU A 182 4.88 2.27 12.62
N SER A 183 3.96 3.21 12.76
CA SER A 183 2.54 2.94 13.05
C SER A 183 1.62 3.28 11.88
N GLU A 184 2.01 4.22 11.02
CA GLU A 184 1.19 4.66 9.89
C GLU A 184 2.04 5.15 8.72
N LEU A 185 1.62 4.76 7.51
CA LEU A 185 1.92 5.45 6.26
C LEU A 185 0.61 6.11 5.78
N GLY A 186 0.62 7.42 5.65
CA GLY A 186 -0.54 8.21 5.23
C GLY A 186 -0.23 9.14 4.06
N ALA A 187 -1.27 9.62 3.37
CA ALA A 187 -1.18 10.62 2.32
C ALA A 187 -1.72 11.98 2.78
N GLY A 188 -1.12 13.07 2.32
CA GLY A 188 -1.56 14.44 2.63
C GLY A 188 -0.61 15.18 3.57
N ASP A 189 -1.16 16.01 4.45
CA ASP A 189 -0.35 16.90 5.30
C ASP A 189 0.25 16.17 6.51
N CYS A 190 1.58 16.17 6.61
CA CYS A 190 2.32 15.50 7.67
C CYS A 190 2.27 16.26 9.01
N GLY A 191 1.94 17.56 8.99
CA GLY A 191 1.67 18.34 10.21
C GLY A 191 0.24 18.17 10.74
N GLY A 192 -0.67 17.63 9.93
CA GLY A 192 -2.09 17.45 10.25
C GLY A 192 -2.46 15.99 10.51
N THR A 193 -3.67 15.59 10.10
CA THR A 193 -4.11 14.19 10.12
C THR A 193 -4.09 13.65 8.69
N PRO A 194 -3.00 12.98 8.26
CA PRO A 194 -2.93 12.41 6.92
C PRO A 194 -4.00 11.31 6.76
N ALA A 195 -4.48 11.15 5.52
CA ALA A 195 -5.38 10.06 5.18
C ALA A 195 -4.59 8.74 5.26
N PRO A 196 -4.98 7.77 6.12
CA PRO A 196 -4.22 6.55 6.28
C PRO A 196 -4.22 5.75 4.97
N GLN A 197 -3.06 5.25 4.57
CA GLN A 197 -2.92 4.29 3.47
C GLN A 197 -2.67 2.90 4.03
N VAL A 198 -1.77 2.82 5.02
CA VAL A 198 -1.45 1.59 5.74
C VAL A 198 -1.20 1.92 7.21
N ARG A 199 -1.71 1.10 8.12
CA ARG A 199 -1.34 1.10 9.53
C ARG A 199 -0.65 -0.20 9.91
N TYR A 200 0.34 -0.10 10.78
CA TYR A 200 1.13 -1.22 11.28
C TYR A 200 0.89 -1.34 12.78
N VAL A 201 0.47 -2.53 13.21
CA VAL A 201 0.15 -2.80 14.61
C VAL A 201 1.19 -3.74 15.19
N HIS A 202 1.86 -3.29 16.24
CA HIS A 202 2.87 -4.07 16.94
C HIS A 202 2.40 -4.47 18.35
N ASP A 203 2.93 -5.58 18.86
CA ASP A 203 2.81 -5.90 20.29
C ASP A 203 3.80 -5.07 21.14
N ALA A 204 3.75 -5.21 22.46
CA ALA A 204 4.64 -4.50 23.38
C ALA A 204 6.14 -4.82 23.21
N GLY A 205 6.50 -5.91 22.52
CA GLY A 205 7.88 -6.24 22.16
C GLY A 205 8.33 -5.63 20.82
N GLY A 206 7.43 -4.89 20.16
CA GLY A 206 7.63 -4.32 18.83
C GLY A 206 7.47 -5.33 17.71
N ARG A 207 6.91 -6.51 17.97
CA ARG A 207 6.67 -7.50 16.91
C ARG A 207 5.46 -7.10 16.09
N LEU A 208 5.59 -7.12 14.76
CA LEU A 208 4.49 -6.83 13.85
C LEU A 208 3.39 -7.90 13.97
N LEU A 209 2.18 -7.47 14.35
CA LEU A 209 1.00 -8.32 14.44
C LEU A 209 0.16 -8.24 13.19
N ARG A 210 -0.09 -7.02 12.71
CA ARG A 210 -1.01 -6.74 11.62
C ARG A 210 -0.55 -5.58 10.75
N THR A 211 -0.86 -5.70 9.47
CA THR A 211 -0.85 -4.60 8.51
C THR A 211 -2.29 -4.34 8.06
N ILE A 212 -2.78 -3.11 8.23
CA ILE A 212 -4.15 -2.71 7.92
C ILE A 212 -4.10 -1.73 6.76
N THR A 213 -4.67 -2.09 5.61
CA THR A 213 -4.62 -1.28 4.39
C THR A 213 -5.95 -0.59 4.16
N TYR A 214 -5.88 0.66 3.72
CA TYR A 214 -7.01 1.54 3.44
C TYR A 214 -7.08 1.85 1.94
N GLY A 215 -8.29 2.09 1.44
CA GLY A 215 -8.47 2.60 0.08
C GLY A 215 -8.10 4.09 0.00
N LEU A 216 -7.69 4.56 -1.19
CA LEU A 216 -7.39 5.97 -1.41
C LEU A 216 -8.60 6.84 -1.02
N GLY A 217 -8.36 7.82 -0.14
CA GLY A 217 -9.39 8.74 0.36
C GLY A 217 -10.44 8.09 1.26
N ARG A 218 -10.16 6.92 1.86
CA ARG A 218 -11.12 6.18 2.68
C ARG A 218 -10.63 6.01 4.11
N GLU A 219 -11.57 6.14 5.05
CA GLU A 219 -11.33 5.93 6.47
C GLU A 219 -11.50 4.46 6.89
N GLN A 220 -12.13 3.64 6.05
CA GLN A 220 -12.38 2.23 6.35
C GLN A 220 -11.28 1.35 5.77
N ALA A 221 -10.79 0.41 6.59
CA ALA A 221 -9.88 -0.62 6.13
C ALA A 221 -10.54 -1.48 5.05
N ILE A 222 -9.78 -1.81 4.02
CA ILE A 222 -10.19 -2.73 2.94
C ILE A 222 -9.48 -4.08 3.06
N GLU A 223 -8.40 -4.15 3.83
CA GLU A 223 -7.61 -5.35 4.01
C GLU A 223 -6.87 -5.35 5.36
N VAL A 224 -6.76 -6.55 5.94
CA VAL A 224 -5.90 -6.82 7.10
C VAL A 224 -5.06 -8.05 6.82
N VAL A 225 -3.74 -7.91 6.93
CA VAL A 225 -2.78 -9.02 6.93
C VAL A 225 -2.35 -9.27 8.36
N VAL A 226 -2.50 -10.49 8.86
CA VAL A 226 -1.99 -10.96 10.15
C VAL A 226 -0.64 -11.63 9.93
N HIS A 227 0.33 -11.31 10.77
CA HIS A 227 1.68 -11.83 10.71
C HIS A 227 1.93 -12.88 11.80
N ASP A 228 2.74 -13.89 11.49
CA ASP A 228 3.18 -14.90 12.46
C ASP A 228 4.28 -14.37 13.40
N SER A 229 4.83 -15.25 14.25
CA SER A 229 5.91 -14.88 15.18
C SER A 229 7.22 -14.47 14.49
N LEU A 230 7.41 -14.86 13.22
CA LEU A 230 8.56 -14.52 12.40
C LEU A 230 8.31 -13.28 11.51
N GLY A 231 7.12 -12.69 11.60
CA GLY A 231 6.73 -11.53 10.80
C GLY A 231 6.24 -11.87 9.39
N LYS A 232 6.05 -13.15 9.06
CA LYS A 232 5.55 -13.55 7.74
C LYS A 232 4.02 -13.44 7.71
N PRO A 233 3.43 -13.07 6.56
CA PRO A 233 1.98 -13.11 6.38
C PRO A 233 1.41 -14.51 6.65
N ALA A 234 0.58 -14.63 7.67
CA ALA A 234 -0.06 -15.88 8.08
C ALA A 234 -1.51 -15.97 7.59
N GLN A 235 -2.25 -14.86 7.67
CA GLN A 235 -3.66 -14.80 7.29
C GLN A 235 -3.95 -13.44 6.65
N ARG A 236 -4.88 -13.42 5.69
CA ARG A 236 -5.31 -12.20 5.02
C ARG A 236 -6.83 -12.13 5.01
N TYR A 237 -7.34 -10.95 5.34
CA TYR A 237 -8.75 -10.63 5.37
C TYR A 237 -9.02 -9.45 4.47
N GLN A 238 -10.17 -9.44 3.81
CA GLN A 238 -10.52 -8.39 2.88
C GLN A 238 -11.97 -7.95 3.08
N ARG A 239 -12.20 -6.66 2.91
CA ARG A 239 -13.52 -6.03 2.83
C ARG A 239 -13.52 -5.11 1.62
N LEU A 240 -13.85 -5.68 0.47
CA LEU A 240 -13.97 -4.91 -0.75
C LEU A 240 -15.09 -3.88 -0.61
N GLN A 241 -14.97 -2.74 -1.27
CA GLN A 241 -16.18 -2.00 -1.63
C GLN A 241 -16.53 -2.34 -3.06
N ARG A 242 -17.81 -2.60 -3.28
CA ARG A 242 -18.41 -2.78 -4.60
C ARG A 242 -19.21 -1.54 -4.93
N GLU A 243 -19.50 -1.32 -6.20
CA GLU A 243 -20.58 -0.44 -6.60
C GLU A 243 -21.86 -1.28 -6.73
N ASP A 244 -22.99 -0.75 -6.29
CA ASP A 244 -24.29 -1.35 -6.60
C ASP A 244 -24.67 -1.11 -8.07
N ALA A 245 -25.85 -1.61 -8.48
CA ALA A 245 -26.34 -1.44 -9.84
C ALA A 245 -26.53 0.03 -10.25
N ASP A 246 -26.62 0.95 -9.28
CA ASP A 246 -26.76 2.40 -9.49
C ASP A 246 -25.40 3.13 -9.40
N GLY A 247 -24.29 2.40 -9.31
CA GLY A 247 -22.95 2.97 -9.18
C GLY A 247 -22.63 3.48 -7.76
N ARG A 248 -23.45 3.19 -6.76
CA ARG A 248 -23.22 3.66 -5.38
C ARG A 248 -22.25 2.73 -4.65
N PRO A 249 -21.28 3.26 -3.89
CA PRO A 249 -20.36 2.44 -3.14
C PRO A 249 -21.10 1.68 -2.02
N VAL A 250 -21.09 0.36 -2.09
CA VAL A 250 -21.56 -0.57 -1.08
C VAL A 250 -20.37 -1.27 -0.45
N THR A 251 -20.30 -1.22 0.87
CA THR A 251 -19.27 -1.95 1.61
C THR A 251 -19.62 -3.44 1.59
N ALA A 252 -18.74 -4.26 0.98
CA ALA A 252 -18.95 -5.69 0.94
C ALA A 252 -18.76 -6.33 2.33
N LEU A 253 -19.16 -7.58 2.41
CA LEU A 253 -18.97 -8.40 3.59
C LEU A 253 -17.47 -8.71 3.75
N PRO A 254 -16.88 -8.49 4.93
CA PRO A 254 -15.51 -8.88 5.18
C PRO A 254 -15.38 -10.40 5.13
N TYR A 255 -14.26 -10.93 4.67
CA TYR A 255 -14.03 -12.37 4.59
C TYR A 255 -12.54 -12.70 4.67
N ARG A 256 -12.24 -13.96 4.99
CA ARG A 256 -10.87 -14.49 4.93
C ARG A 256 -10.52 -14.86 3.50
N ILE A 257 -9.41 -14.33 2.99
CA ILE A 257 -8.86 -14.76 1.71
C ILE A 257 -8.34 -16.20 1.85
N VAL A 258 -8.70 -17.03 0.88
CA VAL A 258 -8.21 -18.40 0.74
C VAL A 258 -7.72 -18.60 -0.70
N PRO A 259 -6.71 -19.45 -0.94
CA PRO A 259 -6.34 -19.84 -2.29
C PRO A 259 -7.52 -20.51 -3.00
N THR A 260 -7.92 -19.99 -4.15
CA THR A 260 -8.95 -20.59 -5.01
C THR A 260 -8.74 -20.17 -6.47
N ASP A 261 -9.07 -21.07 -7.39
CA ASP A 261 -9.03 -20.84 -8.84
C ASP A 261 -10.33 -20.24 -9.37
N HIS A 262 -11.31 -19.96 -8.50
CA HIS A 262 -12.64 -19.52 -8.87
C HIS A 262 -13.01 -18.18 -8.23
N PRO A 263 -13.84 -17.33 -8.90
CA PRO A 263 -14.38 -16.14 -8.28
C PRO A 263 -15.12 -16.43 -6.97
N VAL A 264 -15.03 -15.51 -6.02
CA VAL A 264 -15.56 -15.68 -4.66
C VAL A 264 -16.96 -15.04 -4.52
N LEU A 265 -17.89 -15.81 -3.94
CA LEU A 265 -19.15 -15.32 -3.39
C LEU A 265 -19.15 -15.44 -1.87
N VAL A 266 -19.28 -14.31 -1.19
CA VAL A 266 -19.31 -14.25 0.28
C VAL A 266 -20.75 -14.36 0.78
N LEU A 267 -21.01 -15.34 1.65
CA LEU A 267 -22.31 -15.64 2.23
C LEU A 267 -22.52 -14.81 3.51
N SER A 268 -23.57 -13.98 3.53
CA SER A 268 -23.89 -13.06 4.63
C SER A 268 -24.27 -13.74 5.95
N GLY A 269 -24.75 -14.98 5.91
CA GLY A 269 -25.30 -15.67 7.07
C GLY A 269 -25.98 -16.98 6.69
N PRO A 270 -26.59 -17.70 7.65
CA PRO A 270 -27.31 -18.94 7.38
C PRO A 270 -28.53 -18.77 6.45
N ASP A 271 -29.08 -17.55 6.37
CA ASP A 271 -30.21 -17.19 5.52
C ASP A 271 -29.82 -16.44 4.23
N TRP A 272 -28.55 -16.58 3.80
CA TRP A 272 -28.02 -15.97 2.58
C TRP A 272 -28.90 -16.22 1.35
N LYS A 273 -29.04 -15.23 0.47
CA LYS A 273 -29.80 -15.38 -0.77
C LYS A 273 -28.85 -15.61 -1.93
N ALA A 274 -29.14 -16.58 -2.77
CA ALA A 274 -28.43 -16.76 -4.02
C ALA A 274 -28.66 -15.52 -4.91
N PRO A 275 -27.61 -14.92 -5.50
CA PRO A 275 -27.78 -13.86 -6.48
C PRO A 275 -28.50 -14.39 -7.72
N SER A 276 -29.17 -13.50 -8.44
CA SER A 276 -29.59 -13.79 -9.81
C SER A 276 -28.35 -13.82 -10.69
N LEU A 277 -28.18 -14.87 -11.49
CA LEU A 277 -27.08 -15.01 -12.45
C LEU A 277 -27.68 -15.40 -13.80
N ASP A 278 -27.07 -14.91 -14.88
CA ASP A 278 -27.55 -15.18 -16.24
C ASP A 278 -27.42 -16.66 -16.59
N SER A 279 -28.51 -17.40 -16.42
CA SER A 279 -28.55 -18.85 -16.58
C SER A 279 -29.77 -19.28 -17.40
N TYR A 280 -29.55 -20.23 -18.32
CA TYR A 280 -30.55 -20.75 -19.26
C TYR A 280 -30.98 -22.17 -18.87
N HIS A 281 -31.77 -22.30 -17.80
CA HIS A 281 -32.27 -23.61 -17.31
C HIS A 281 -31.18 -24.65 -16.98
N TYR A 282 -30.02 -24.22 -16.51
CA TYR A 282 -28.96 -25.16 -16.16
C TYR A 282 -29.25 -25.88 -14.85
N ASP A 283 -28.92 -27.17 -14.83
CA ASP A 283 -28.84 -27.96 -13.61
C ASP A 283 -27.62 -27.51 -12.80
N TRP A 284 -27.88 -26.81 -11.71
CA TRP A 284 -26.86 -26.29 -10.82
C TRP A 284 -26.67 -27.20 -9.61
N ALA A 285 -25.47 -27.16 -9.04
CA ALA A 285 -25.16 -27.86 -7.81
C ALA A 285 -24.16 -27.06 -6.97
N ILE A 286 -24.36 -27.06 -5.66
CA ILE A 286 -23.40 -26.62 -4.67
C ILE A 286 -22.79 -27.88 -4.06
N VAL A 287 -21.49 -28.02 -4.16
CA VAL A 287 -20.74 -29.22 -3.81
C VAL A 287 -19.61 -28.90 -2.84
N GLN A 288 -19.24 -29.90 -2.05
CA GLN A 288 -18.02 -29.91 -1.25
C GLN A 288 -17.15 -31.07 -1.74
N PRO A 289 -16.20 -30.83 -2.66
CA PRO A 289 -15.33 -31.88 -3.16
C PRO A 289 -14.52 -32.53 -2.02
N LYS A 290 -14.30 -33.84 -2.11
CA LYS A 290 -13.57 -34.64 -1.11
C LYS A 290 -12.31 -35.21 -1.72
N GLY A 291 -11.23 -35.30 -0.95
CA GLY A 291 -10.01 -36.01 -1.36
C GLY A 291 -9.40 -35.53 -2.68
N GLY A 292 -9.51 -34.24 -3.01
CA GLY A 292 -8.98 -33.68 -4.26
C GLY A 292 -9.80 -33.96 -5.52
N SER A 293 -11.01 -34.52 -5.38
CA SER A 293 -11.91 -34.73 -6.52
C SER A 293 -12.21 -33.42 -7.25
N GLY A 294 -12.28 -33.45 -8.58
CA GLY A 294 -12.70 -32.30 -9.37
C GLY A 294 -14.15 -31.90 -9.06
N VAL A 295 -14.46 -30.63 -9.30
CA VAL A 295 -15.78 -30.04 -8.99
C VAL A 295 -16.94 -30.76 -9.73
N TYR A 296 -16.69 -31.24 -10.96
CA TYR A 296 -17.67 -32.01 -11.74
C TYR A 296 -17.89 -33.44 -11.24
N ASP A 297 -16.86 -34.09 -10.69
CA ASP A 297 -17.00 -35.43 -10.10
C ASP A 297 -17.74 -35.33 -8.77
N ALA A 298 -17.46 -34.29 -7.98
CA ALA A 298 -18.21 -33.98 -6.78
C ALA A 298 -19.69 -33.68 -7.06
N LYS A 299 -20.04 -33.14 -8.24
CA LYS A 299 -21.45 -32.97 -8.68
C LYS A 299 -22.14 -34.31 -8.94
N ARG A 300 -21.41 -35.34 -9.37
CA ARG A 300 -21.93 -36.69 -9.65
C ARG A 300 -22.03 -37.56 -8.40
N ASP A 301 -21.27 -37.26 -7.35
CA ASP A 301 -21.31 -37.95 -6.06
C ASP A 301 -22.36 -37.31 -5.12
N PRO A 302 -23.48 -38.00 -4.81
CA PRO A 302 -24.50 -37.49 -3.90
C PRO A 302 -23.98 -37.13 -2.50
N SER A 303 -22.90 -37.78 -2.04
CA SER A 303 -22.32 -37.52 -0.72
C SER A 303 -21.56 -36.20 -0.63
N SER A 304 -21.26 -35.61 -1.79
CA SER A 304 -20.54 -34.33 -1.95
C SER A 304 -21.48 -33.18 -2.32
N VAL A 305 -22.75 -33.45 -2.66
CA VAL A 305 -23.74 -32.42 -3.01
C VAL A 305 -24.41 -31.86 -1.76
N LEU A 306 -24.25 -30.56 -1.53
CA LEU A 306 -24.90 -29.84 -0.43
C LEU A 306 -26.29 -29.35 -0.82
N ALA A 307 -26.44 -28.89 -2.06
CA ALA A 307 -27.70 -28.44 -2.66
C ALA A 307 -27.64 -28.58 -4.19
N LYS A 308 -28.80 -28.76 -4.83
CA LYS A 308 -28.92 -28.80 -6.30
C LYS A 308 -30.31 -28.39 -6.74
N GLY A 309 -30.45 -28.01 -8.00
CA GLY A 309 -31.72 -27.67 -8.61
C GLY A 309 -31.54 -27.29 -10.08
N ASN A 310 -32.59 -26.70 -10.67
CA ASN A 310 -32.58 -26.14 -12.02
C ASN A 310 -32.87 -24.63 -11.92
N SER A 311 -32.17 -23.80 -12.70
CA SER A 311 -32.28 -22.34 -12.59
C SER A 311 -33.55 -21.73 -13.23
N GLY A 312 -34.37 -22.53 -13.93
CA GLY A 312 -35.61 -22.07 -14.55
C GLY A 312 -35.44 -20.89 -15.53
N ASN A 313 -36.57 -20.22 -15.82
CA ASN A 313 -36.58 -18.94 -16.53
C ASN A 313 -36.17 -17.82 -15.56
N GLY A 314 -35.23 -16.96 -15.96
CA GLY A 314 -34.85 -15.77 -15.19
C GLY A 314 -33.71 -15.95 -14.18
N GLY A 315 -32.92 -17.03 -14.28
CA GLY A 315 -31.65 -17.13 -13.55
C GLY A 315 -31.78 -17.22 -12.03
N GLN A 316 -32.90 -17.74 -11.52
CA GLN A 316 -33.16 -17.84 -10.08
C GLN A 316 -32.70 -19.19 -9.52
N PHE A 317 -32.02 -19.14 -8.37
CA PHE A 317 -31.47 -20.33 -7.71
C PHE A 317 -32.15 -20.57 -6.38
N ALA A 318 -33.26 -21.31 -6.42
CA ALA A 318 -34.06 -21.60 -5.24
C ALA A 318 -33.36 -22.60 -4.32
N LEU A 319 -33.10 -22.16 -3.08
CA LEU A 319 -32.58 -22.98 -2.00
C LEU A 319 -33.61 -23.00 -0.86
N SER A 320 -33.82 -24.16 -0.24
CA SER A 320 -34.57 -24.22 1.02
C SER A 320 -33.76 -23.61 2.16
N VAL A 321 -34.43 -23.24 3.26
CA VAL A 321 -33.77 -22.76 4.50
C VAL A 321 -32.69 -23.76 4.96
N ALA A 322 -33.03 -25.05 4.96
CA ALA A 322 -32.11 -26.11 5.36
C ALA A 322 -30.88 -26.23 4.43
N GLN A 323 -31.08 -26.05 3.12
CA GLN A 323 -29.99 -26.05 2.15
C GLN A 323 -29.07 -24.84 2.34
N ARG A 324 -29.63 -23.63 2.53
CA ARG A 324 -28.83 -22.42 2.80
C ARG A 324 -27.96 -22.57 4.03
N LYS A 325 -28.55 -23.02 5.14
CA LYS A 325 -27.83 -23.27 6.39
C LYS A 325 -26.73 -24.31 6.20
N ARG A 326 -27.03 -25.44 5.54
CA ARG A 326 -26.06 -26.51 5.28
C ARG A 326 -24.85 -26.01 4.47
N VAL A 327 -25.10 -25.23 3.42
CA VAL A 327 -24.05 -24.63 2.58
C VAL A 327 -23.20 -23.65 3.39
N TRP A 328 -23.85 -22.78 4.17
CA TRP A 328 -23.15 -21.83 5.03
C TRP A 328 -22.30 -22.52 6.10
N ASP A 329 -22.84 -23.54 6.78
CA ASP A 329 -22.11 -24.33 7.78
C ASP A 329 -20.91 -25.07 7.13
N ALA A 330 -21.08 -25.61 5.93
CA ALA A 330 -20.00 -26.27 5.18
C ALA A 330 -18.89 -25.29 4.78
N ALA A 331 -19.24 -24.11 4.27
CA ALA A 331 -18.28 -23.06 3.90
C ALA A 331 -17.50 -22.54 5.12
N GLY A 332 -18.08 -22.62 6.32
CA GLY A 332 -17.38 -22.33 7.57
C GLY A 332 -16.40 -23.40 8.02
N ARG A 333 -16.79 -24.68 7.90
CA ARG A 333 -15.91 -25.81 8.28
C ARG A 333 -14.75 -26.00 7.31
N ALA A 334 -14.95 -25.69 6.03
CA ALA A 334 -13.94 -25.80 4.99
C ALA A 334 -13.90 -24.53 4.12
N PRO A 335 -13.30 -23.42 4.60
CA PRO A 335 -13.12 -22.22 3.79
C PRO A 335 -12.40 -22.53 2.48
N GLY A 336 -12.99 -22.16 1.34
CA GLY A 336 -12.49 -22.48 0.00
C GLY A 336 -12.88 -23.86 -0.53
N GLY A 337 -13.45 -24.72 0.32
CA GLY A 337 -13.82 -26.10 -0.02
C GLY A 337 -15.23 -26.28 -0.57
N VAL A 338 -16.03 -25.21 -0.66
CA VAL A 338 -17.41 -25.27 -1.17
C VAL A 338 -17.51 -24.53 -2.50
N GLN A 339 -17.99 -25.23 -3.52
CA GLN A 339 -18.04 -24.75 -4.89
C GLN A 339 -19.46 -24.77 -5.41
N TRP A 340 -19.86 -23.71 -6.12
CA TRP A 340 -21.15 -23.62 -6.77
C TRP A 340 -20.97 -23.65 -8.28
N LEU A 341 -21.36 -24.76 -8.89
CA LEU A 341 -21.51 -24.85 -10.34
C LEU A 341 -22.91 -24.35 -10.69
N TRP A 342 -23.00 -23.12 -11.14
CA TRP A 342 -24.28 -22.51 -11.50
C TRP A 342 -24.60 -22.64 -12.98
N ALA A 343 -23.58 -22.79 -13.84
CA ALA A 343 -23.67 -23.12 -15.26
C ALA A 343 -22.42 -23.87 -15.75
N PRO A 344 -22.42 -24.49 -16.96
CA PRO A 344 -21.22 -25.11 -17.52
C PRO A 344 -20.03 -24.15 -17.61
N GLY A 345 -18.88 -24.53 -17.08
CA GLY A 345 -17.68 -23.68 -16.97
C GLY A 345 -17.76 -22.55 -15.95
N GLN A 346 -18.92 -22.33 -15.31
CA GLN A 346 -19.13 -21.22 -14.40
C GLN A 346 -19.20 -21.71 -12.95
N ILE A 347 -18.11 -21.46 -12.20
CA ILE A 347 -17.91 -21.96 -10.85
C ILE A 347 -17.61 -20.78 -9.92
N LEU A 348 -18.25 -20.77 -8.74
CA LEU A 348 -17.96 -19.82 -7.67
C LEU A 348 -17.48 -20.57 -6.43
N THR A 349 -16.46 -20.03 -5.75
CA THR A 349 -16.10 -20.46 -4.40
C THR A 349 -16.95 -19.73 -3.37
N LEU A 350 -17.60 -20.48 -2.50
CA LEU A 350 -18.46 -19.93 -1.45
C LEU A 350 -17.68 -19.80 -0.14
N LEU A 351 -17.64 -18.58 0.41
CA LEU A 351 -16.98 -18.28 1.68
C LEU A 351 -17.96 -17.69 2.67
N ARG A 352 -17.77 -17.92 3.97
CA ARG A 352 -18.53 -17.21 4.99
C ARG A 352 -18.01 -15.79 5.15
N ALA A 353 -18.94 -14.85 5.34
CA ALA A 353 -18.60 -13.54 5.87
C ALA A 353 -17.99 -13.67 7.27
N MET A 354 -16.96 -12.87 7.53
CA MET A 354 -16.54 -12.53 8.87
C MET A 354 -17.65 -11.68 9.53
N PRO A 355 -18.00 -11.93 10.80
CA PRO A 355 -18.91 -11.04 11.52
C PRO A 355 -18.35 -9.62 11.63
N ASP A 356 -19.20 -8.60 11.48
CA ASP A 356 -18.77 -7.19 11.57
C ASP A 356 -18.03 -6.85 12.89
N PRO A 357 -18.43 -7.34 14.08
CA PRO A 357 -17.67 -7.09 15.30
C PRO A 357 -16.25 -7.69 15.27
N ALA A 358 -16.10 -8.86 14.63
CA ALA A 358 -14.79 -9.49 14.47
C ALA A 358 -13.91 -8.70 13.49
N TRP A 359 -14.51 -8.17 12.41
CA TRP A 359 -13.80 -7.28 11.49
C TRP A 359 -13.39 -5.99 12.18
N ALA A 360 -14.29 -5.36 12.94
CA ALA A 360 -14.00 -4.13 13.68
C ALA A 360 -12.83 -4.32 14.66
N ALA A 361 -12.80 -5.43 15.41
CA ALA A 361 -11.68 -5.75 16.30
C ALA A 361 -10.37 -6.01 15.53
N CYS A 362 -10.45 -6.73 14.41
CA CYS A 362 -9.29 -7.09 13.58
C CYS A 362 -8.66 -5.88 12.88
N ALA A 363 -9.50 -4.97 12.36
CA ALA A 363 -9.12 -3.76 11.63
C ALA A 363 -8.93 -2.52 12.53
N ASP A 364 -9.05 -2.66 13.85
CA ASP A 364 -8.75 -1.61 14.81
C ASP A 364 -7.23 -1.55 15.08
N PRO A 365 -6.55 -0.44 14.73
CA PRO A 365 -5.12 -0.26 15.01
C PRO A 365 -4.80 -0.02 16.50
N ALA A 366 -5.78 0.39 17.32
CA ALA A 366 -5.59 0.58 18.75
C ALA A 366 -5.64 -0.74 19.54
N ASN A 367 -6.43 -1.71 19.06
CA ASN A 367 -6.40 -3.06 19.60
C ASN A 367 -5.06 -3.71 19.26
N ARG A 368 -4.16 -3.89 20.24
CA ARG A 368 -2.85 -4.55 20.06
C ARG A 368 -2.84 -6.04 20.45
N ALA A 369 -4.02 -6.67 20.63
CA ALA A 369 -4.07 -8.10 20.94
C ALA A 369 -3.66 -8.95 19.73
N ALA A 370 -2.89 -10.01 19.97
CA ALA A 370 -2.55 -10.99 18.91
C ALA A 370 -3.79 -11.76 18.41
N SER A 371 -4.81 -11.89 19.26
CA SER A 371 -6.09 -12.55 18.97
C SER A 371 -7.18 -11.60 18.44
N ALA A 372 -6.81 -10.39 17.99
CA ALA A 372 -7.78 -9.39 17.52
C ALA A 372 -8.53 -9.85 16.26
N CYS A 373 -7.87 -10.62 15.40
CA CYS A 373 -8.51 -11.29 14.27
C CYS A 373 -8.93 -12.71 14.66
N PRO A 374 -10.07 -13.21 14.17
CA PRO A 374 -10.52 -14.56 14.46
C PRO A 374 -9.53 -15.60 13.92
N VAL A 375 -9.35 -16.67 14.69
CA VAL A 375 -8.55 -17.83 14.27
C VAL A 375 -9.44 -18.74 13.40
N PRO A 376 -8.87 -19.50 12.42
CA PRO A 376 -9.57 -20.52 11.64
C PRO A 376 -10.56 -21.39 12.40
#